data_AF-A0A6N8CQU1-F1
#
_entry.id   AF-A0A6N8CQU1-F1
#
_cell.length_a   1.000
_cell.length_b   1.000
_cell.length_c   1.000
_cell.angle_alpha   90.00
_cell.angle_beta   90.00
_cell.angle_gamma   90.00
#
_symmetry.space_group_name_H-M   'P 1'
#
loop_
_entity.id
_entity.type
_entity.pdbx_description
1 polymer ?
#
loop_
_entity_poly.entity_id
_entity_poly.type
_entity_poly.pdbx_seq_one_letter_code
_entity_poly.pdbx_strand_id
1 'polypeptide(L)' 'MIEIYSWILIIYILMSWVPNVKSSSVGQLFERLCEPFLEPFRRIIPPIGGMIDISPIAAFFVLNLASRGVATLASYL' A
#
# COMPACT_ATOMS: atom_id res chain seq x y z
N MET A 1 15.60 8.90 5.16
CA MET A 1 14.47 8.43 6.01
C MET A 1 13.21 8.12 5.20
N ILE A 2 12.71 9.03 4.33
CA ILE A 2 11.50 8.80 3.50
C ILE A 2 11.71 7.71 2.43
N GLU A 3 12.92 7.59 1.88
CA GLU A 3 13.24 6.55 0.89
C GLU A 3 13.14 5.13 1.47
N ILE A 4 13.56 4.93 2.73
CA ILE A 4 13.46 3.63 3.41
C ILE A 4 11.99 3.22 3.58
N TYR A 5 11.12 4.17 3.95
CA TYR A 5 9.68 3.93 4.05
C TYR A 5 9.04 3.59 2.69
N SER A 6 9.50 4.22 1.61
CA SER A 6 9.04 3.89 0.25
C SER A 6 9.46 2.48 -0.16
N TRP A 7 10.70 2.07 0.13
CA TRP A 7 11.18 0.71 -0.14
C TRP A 7 10.43 -0.36 0.66
N ILE A 8 10.09 -0.11 1.92
CA ILE A 8 9.28 -1.02 2.74
C ILE A 8 7.88 -1.22 2.15
N LEU A 9 7.25 -0.15 1.68
CA LEU A 9 5.94 -0.23 1.00
C LEU A 9 6.03 -1.00 -0.32
N ILE A 10 7.07 -0.77 -1.11
CA ILE A 10 7.31 -1.53 -2.34
C ILE A 10 7.47 -3.02 -2.04
N ILE A 11 8.28 -3.39 -1.04
CA ILE A 11 8.48 -4.78 -0.63
C ILE A 11 7.17 -5.41 -0.13
N TYR A 12 6.35 -4.66 0.62
CA TYR A 12 5.04 -5.11 1.08
C TYR A 12 4.07 -5.39 -0.09
N ILE A 13 4.03 -4.50 -1.07
CA ILE A 13 3.23 -4.67 -2.28
C ILE A 13 3.69 -5.91 -3.06
N LEU A 14 5.00 -6.09 -3.21
CA LEU A 14 5.58 -7.26 -3.87
C LEU A 14 5.28 -8.57 -3.11
N MET A 15 5.28 -8.55 -1.77
CA MET A 15 4.90 -9.72 -0.95
C MET A 15 3.40 -10.03 -1.04
N SER A 16 2.54 -9.01 -1.15
CA SER A 16 1.08 -9.20 -1.23
C SER A 16 0.63 -9.97 -2.46
N TRP A 17 1.48 -10.02 -3.49
CA TRP A 17 1.24 -10.73 -4.75
C TRP A 17 1.72 -12.19 -4.73
N VAL A 18 2.41 -12.62 -3.67
CA VAL A 18 2.87 -14.01 -3.50
C VAL A 18 1.82 -14.78 -2.68
N PRO A 19 1.05 -15.69 -3.29
CA PRO A 19 -0.10 -16.33 -2.63
C PRO A 19 0.28 -17.08 -1.35
N ASN A 20 1.43 -17.77 -1.35
CA ASN A 20 1.97 -18.50 -0.20
C ASN A 20 2.29 -17.59 1.00
N VAL A 21 2.67 -16.33 0.74
CA VAL A 21 2.98 -15.35 1.79
C VAL A 21 1.69 -14.76 2.35
N LYS A 22 0.70 -14.48 1.48
CA LYS A 22 -0.62 -13.95 1.86
C LYS A 22 -1.38 -14.91 2.79
N SER A 23 -1.32 -16.22 2.53
CA SER A 23 -1.97 -17.24 3.37
C SER A 23 -1.25 -17.51 4.71
N SER A 24 -0.02 -17.03 4.90
CA SER A 24 0.73 -17.23 6.14
C SER A 24 0.17 -16.39 7.29
N SER A 25 0.48 -16.77 8.55
CA SER A 25 0.06 -16.01 9.74
C SER A 25 0.54 -14.56 9.73
N VAL A 26 1.71 -14.31 9.13
CA VAL A 26 2.26 -12.96 8.95
C VAL A 26 1.46 -12.22 7.88
N GLY A 27 1.15 -12.86 6.75
CA GLY A 27 0.31 -12.28 5.69
C GLY A 27 -1.06 -11.82 6.19
N GLN A 28 -1.73 -12.67 6.98
CA GLN A 28 -3.03 -12.33 7.58
C GLN A 28 -2.96 -11.17 8.59
N LEU A 29 -1.84 -11.05 9.33
CA LEU A 29 -1.63 -9.92 10.23
C LEU A 29 -1.51 -8.61 9.45
N PHE A 30 -0.70 -8.60 8.40
CA PHE A 30 -0.55 -7.41 7.55
C PHE A 30 -1.83 -7.08 6.78
N GLU A 31 -2.57 -8.08 6.31
CA GLU A 31 -3.87 -7.88 5.67
C GLU A 31 -4.81 -7.10 6.60
N ARG A 32 -4.95 -7.52 7.87
CA ARG A 32 -5.78 -6.80 8.86
C ARG A 32 -5.32 -5.36 9.12
N LEU A 33 -4.02 -5.10 9.10
CA LEU A 33 -3.47 -3.76 9.31
C LEU A 33 -3.69 -2.85 8.10
N CYS A 34 -3.60 -3.41 6.90
CA CYS A 34 -3.71 -2.66 5.66
C CYS A 34 -5.16 -2.60 5.11
N GLU A 35 -6.05 -3.50 5.52
CA GLU A 35 -7.46 -3.56 5.09
C GLU A 35 -8.15 -2.18 5.19
N PRO A 36 -8.09 -1.45 6.32
CA PRO A 36 -8.80 -0.18 6.47
C PRO A 36 -8.30 0.89 5.50
N PHE A 37 -7.02 0.83 5.16
CA PHE A 37 -6.41 1.76 4.23
C PHE A 37 -6.65 1.36 2.77
N LEU A 38 -6.63 0.06 2.46
CA LEU A 38 -6.77 -0.47 1.09
C LEU A 38 -8.24 -0.60 0.65
N GLU A 39 -9.18 -0.77 1.56
CA GLU A 39 -10.61 -0.94 1.25
C GLU A 39 -11.16 0.18 0.35
N PRO A 40 -10.92 1.49 0.62
CA PRO A 40 -11.36 2.56 -0.27
C PRO A 40 -10.78 2.44 -1.69
N PHE A 41 -9.52 2.00 -1.80
CA PHE A 41 -8.86 1.82 -3.09
C PHE A 41 -9.42 0.61 -3.84
N ARG A 42 -9.72 -0.51 -3.16
CA ARG A 42 -10.36 -1.69 -3.76
C ARG A 42 -11.78 -1.41 -4.26
N ARG A 43 -12.50 -0.48 -3.62
CA ARG A 43 -13.82 -0.03 -4.11
C ARG A 43 -13.72 0.73 -5.42
N ILE A 44 -12.62 1.43 -5.67
CA ILE A 44 -12.37 2.20 -6.90
C ILE A 44 -11.72 1.32 -7.98
N ILE A 45 -10.77 0.48 -7.57
CA ILE A 45 -9.96 -0.37 -8.43
C ILE A 45 -10.10 -1.82 -7.94
N PRO A 46 -11.14 -2.54 -8.38
CA PRO A 46 -11.37 -3.91 -7.97
C PRO A 46 -10.25 -4.85 -8.46
N PRO A 47 -10.03 -6.00 -7.78
CA PRO A 47 -9.01 -6.96 -8.18
C PRO A 47 -9.23 -7.50 -9.59
N ILE A 48 -8.16 -7.56 -10.39
CA ILE A 48 -8.19 -8.12 -11.74
C ILE A 48 -8.29 -9.65 -11.64
N GLY A 49 -9.34 -10.22 -12.25
CA GLY A 49 -9.58 -11.65 -12.24
C GLY A 49 -9.85 -12.24 -10.85
N GLY A 50 -10.22 -11.41 -9.86
CA GLY A 50 -10.52 -11.84 -8.49
C GLY A 50 -9.30 -12.23 -7.63
N MET A 51 -8.08 -12.18 -8.18
CA MET A 51 -6.85 -12.59 -7.48
C MET A 51 -5.81 -11.47 -7.41
N ILE A 52 -5.69 -10.65 -8.46
CA ILE A 52 -4.62 -9.65 -8.54
C ILE A 52 -5.14 -8.33 -8.01
N ASP A 53 -4.75 -8.00 -6.78
CA ASP A 53 -5.08 -6.73 -6.15
C ASP A 53 -4.04 -5.66 -6.53
N ILE A 54 -4.44 -4.73 -7.40
CA ILE A 54 -3.65 -3.56 -7.83
C ILE A 54 -3.92 -2.31 -6.99
N SER A 55 -4.89 -2.35 -6.06
CA SER A 55 -5.18 -1.26 -5.14
C SER A 55 -3.98 -0.78 -4.31
N PRO A 56 -3.00 -1.63 -3.92
CA PRO A 56 -1.83 -1.18 -3.18
C PRO A 56 -0.93 -0.22 -3.97
N ILE A 57 -0.89 -0.32 -5.29
CA ILE A 57 -0.13 0.59 -6.16
C ILE A 57 -0.75 2.00 -6.10
N ALA A 58 -2.08 2.10 -6.25
CA ALA A 58 -2.78 3.38 -6.14
C ALA A 58 -2.61 3.99 -4.74
N ALA A 59 -2.70 3.16 -3.71
CA ALA A 59 -2.49 3.56 -2.33
C ALA A 59 -1.07 4.12 -2.09
N PHE A 60 -0.05 3.52 -2.72
CA PHE A 60 1.33 4.01 -2.70
C PHE A 60 1.47 5.40 -3.34
N PHE A 61 0.87 5.61 -4.51
CA PHE A 61 0.90 6.92 -5.17
C PHE A 61 0.26 8.01 -4.32
N VAL A 62 -0.91 7.74 -3.74
CA VAL A 62 -1.60 8.69 -2.85
C VAL A 62 -0.75 9.03 -1.63
N LEU A 63 -0.14 8.02 -1.00
CA LEU A 63 0.73 8.24 0.14
C LEU A 63 1.97 9.07 -0.22
N ASN A 64 2.57 8.82 -1.38
CA ASN A 64 3.72 9.59 -1.86
C ASN A 64 3.35 11.05 -2.11
N LEU A 65 2.20 11.29 -2.76
CA LEU A 65 1.72 12.64 -3.05
C LEU A 65 1.38 13.39 -1.75
N ALA A 66 0.70 12.75 -0.82
CA ALA A 66 0.38 13.32 0.49
C ALA A 66 1.65 13.68 1.28
N SER A 67 2.63 12.77 1.31
CA SER A 67 3.90 13.00 2.02
C SER A 67 4.70 14.16 1.42
N ARG A 68 4.76 14.25 0.08
CA ARG A 68 5.41 15.38 -0.61
C ARG A 68 4.66 16.69 -0.35
N GLY A 69 3.33 16.67 -0.43
CA GLY A 69 2.51 17.85 -0.17
C GLY A 69 2.74 18.41 1.23
N VAL A 70 2.74 17.53 2.25
CA VAL A 70 3.05 17.93 3.64
C VAL A 70 4.46 18.49 3.75
N ALA A 71 5.47 17.85 3.16
CA ALA A 71 6.85 18.34 3.19
C ALA A 71 7.00 19.71 2.51
N THR A 72 6.32 19.92 1.38
CA THR A 72 6.30 21.20 0.67
C THR A 72 5.64 22.29 1.50
N LEU A 73 4.45 22.03 2.06
CA LEU A 73 3.77 23.01 2.92
C LEU A 73 4.60 23.34 4.17
N ALA A 74 5.21 22.34 4.79
CA ALA A 74 6.11 22.54 5.94
C ALA A 74 7.37 23.34 5.59
N SER A 75 7.84 23.31 4.33
CA SER A 75 8.97 24.13 3.89
C SER A 75 8.62 25.62 3.67
N TYR A 76 7.33 25.94 3.59
CA TYR A 76 6.83 27.31 3.44
C TYR A 76 6.40 27.95 4.77
N LEU A 77 6.37 27.18 5.86
CA LEU A 77 6.07 27.62 7.24
C LEU A 77 7.38 27.84 8.00
#